data_AF-F8Q090-F1
#
_entry.id   AF-F8Q090-F1
#
_cell.length_a   1.000
_cell.length_b   1.000
_cell.length_c   1.000
_cell.angle_alpha   90.00
_cell.angle_beta   90.00
_cell.angle_gamma   90.00
#
_symmetry.space_group_name_H-M   'P 1'
#
loop_
_entity.id
_entity.type
_entity.pdbx_description
1 polymer ?
#
loop_
_entity_poly.entity_id
_entity_poly.type
_entity_poly.pdbx_seq_one_letter_code
_entity_poly.pdbx_strand_id
1 'polypeptide(L)' 'MCRQISEGTRWTRCGHFQRHLVVAIMDCNSSRCERSYLHPPNCRNPACIKNFGPEVQKIADSVDEYCFACRAAMARRPTT' A
#
# COMPACT_ATOMS: atom_id res chain seq x y z
N MET A 1 -6.58 -12.21 3.59
CA MET A 1 -7.00 -11.17 2.62
C MET A 1 -5.85 -10.91 1.67
N CYS A 2 -6.12 -10.78 0.37
CA CYS A 2 -5.08 -10.53 -0.64
C CYS A 2 -4.36 -9.21 -0.33
N ARG A 3 -3.09 -9.08 -0.72
CA ARG A 3 -2.27 -7.90 -0.42
C ARG A 3 -1.78 -7.29 -1.71
N GLN A 4 -1.85 -5.96 -1.81
CA GLN A 4 -1.23 -5.26 -2.93
C GLN A 4 0.28 -5.16 -2.70
N ILE A 5 1.05 -5.42 -3.75
CA ILE A 5 2.49 -5.15 -3.79
C ILE A 5 2.65 -3.85 -4.56
N SER A 6 3.12 -2.82 -3.85
CA SER A 6 3.32 -1.49 -4.39
C SER A 6 4.80 -1.22 -4.53
N GLU A 7 5.20 -0.71 -5.68
CA GLU A 7 6.56 -0.25 -5.93
C GLU A 7 6.65 1.27 -5.75
N GLY A 8 7.74 1.75 -5.14
CA GLY A 8 7.90 3.16 -4.83
C GLY A 8 9.22 3.55 -4.17
N THR A 9 9.34 4.83 -3.83
CA THR A 9 10.54 5.41 -3.21
C THR A 9 10.41 5.49 -1.69
N ARG A 10 11.46 5.12 -0.97
CA ARG A 10 11.60 5.35 0.48
C ARG A 10 12.36 6.65 0.74
N TRP A 11 11.75 7.58 1.46
CA TRP A 11 12.40 8.83 1.90
C TRP A 11 12.99 8.60 3.29
N THR A 12 14.31 8.55 3.41
CA THR A 12 14.95 8.04 4.63
C THR A 12 14.92 9.03 5.79
N ARG A 13 14.86 10.36 5.53
CA ARG A 13 14.78 11.37 6.61
C ARG A 13 13.46 11.41 7.36
N CYS A 14 12.36 10.97 6.75
CA CYS A 14 11.04 10.89 7.39
C CYS A 14 10.45 9.47 7.44
N GLY A 15 11.11 8.49 6.82
CA GLY A 15 10.65 7.11 6.76
C GLY A 15 9.43 6.88 5.85
N HIS A 16 8.89 7.92 5.20
CA HIS A 16 7.72 7.76 4.34
C HIS A 16 8.02 6.97 3.07
N PHE A 17 7.08 6.12 2.69
CA PHE A 17 7.07 5.42 1.40
C PHE A 17 6.14 6.15 0.44
N GLN A 18 6.66 6.58 -0.71
CA GLN A 18 5.90 7.18 -1.79
C GLN A 18 5.60 6.11 -2.83
N ARG A 19 4.35 5.64 -2.89
CA ARG A 19 3.91 4.68 -3.90
C ARG A 19 3.96 5.32 -5.29
N HIS A 20 4.54 4.62 -6.25
CA HIS A 20 4.48 4.95 -7.68
C HIS A 20 3.34 4.18 -8.36
N LEU A 21 3.35 2.84 -8.24
CA LEU A 21 2.32 1.98 -8.79
C LEU A 21 2.12 0.69 -7.99
N VAL A 22 1.00 0.02 -8.20
CA VAL A 22 0.77 -1.36 -7.73
C VAL A 22 1.25 -2.31 -8.83
N VAL A 23 2.26 -3.13 -8.52
CA VAL A 23 2.90 -4.03 -9.49
C VAL A 23 2.33 -5.45 -9.47
N ALA A 24 1.73 -5.86 -8.35
CA ALA A 24 1.14 -7.18 -8.22
C ALA A 24 0.10 -7.23 -7.10
N ILE A 25 -0.72 -8.27 -7.12
CA ILE A 25 -1.60 -8.66 -6.02
C ILE A 25 -1.13 -10.04 -5.55
N MET A 26 -0.75 -10.12 -4.29
CA MET A 26 -0.47 -11.39 -3.61
C MET A 26 -1.78 -12.02 -3.17
N ASP A 27 -2.11 -13.16 -3.75
CA ASP A 27 -3.26 -13.96 -3.37
C ASP A 27 -3.13 -14.47 -1.92
N CYS A 28 -4.25 -14.57 -1.21
CA CYS A 28 -4.27 -15.03 0.18
C CYS A 28 -4.79 -16.46 0.37
N ASN A 29 -5.07 -17.16 -0.72
CA ASN A 29 -5.59 -18.53 -0.79
C ASN A 29 -6.78 -18.76 0.15
N SER A 30 -7.72 -17.81 0.18
CA SER A 30 -8.88 -17.88 1.08
C SER A 30 -10.18 -17.87 0.29
N SER A 31 -10.99 -18.92 0.46
CA SER A 31 -12.34 -19.00 -0.10
C SER A 31 -13.31 -17.95 0.46
N ARG A 32 -12.92 -17.24 1.52
CA ARG A 32 -13.68 -16.15 2.14
C ARG A 32 -13.27 -14.76 1.63
N CYS A 33 -12.36 -14.66 0.66
CA CYS A 33 -11.89 -13.37 0.14
C CYS A 33 -12.30 -13.23 -1.32
N GLU A 34 -13.14 -12.24 -1.65
CA GLU A 34 -13.69 -12.06 -3.02
C GLU A 34 -12.62 -11.84 -4.10
N ARG A 35 -11.40 -11.45 -3.69
CA ARG A 35 -10.26 -11.23 -4.58
C ARG A 35 -9.33 -12.43 -4.69
N SER A 36 -9.59 -13.50 -3.92
CA SER A 36 -8.74 -14.67 -3.96
C SER A 36 -9.12 -15.59 -5.11
N TYR A 37 -8.13 -16.23 -5.72
CA TYR A 37 -8.36 -17.24 -6.76
C TYR A 37 -9.24 -18.40 -6.25
N LEU A 38 -9.18 -18.72 -4.96
CA LEU A 38 -9.96 -19.80 -4.35
C LEU A 38 -11.40 -19.40 -3.96
N HIS A 39 -11.82 -18.16 -4.23
CA HIS A 39 -13.17 -17.72 -3.91
C HIS A 39 -14.18 -18.19 -4.96
N PRO A 40 -15.31 -18.82 -4.55
CA PRO A 40 -16.27 -19.35 -5.50
C PRO A 40 -16.97 -18.23 -6.28
N PRO A 41 -17.19 -18.39 -7.61
CA PRO A 41 -17.70 -17.33 -8.48
C PRO A 41 -19.14 -16.90 -8.15
N ASN A 42 -19.94 -17.76 -7.50
CA ASN A 42 -21.34 -17.50 -7.14
C ASN A 42 -21.57 -17.32 -5.63
N CYS A 43 -20.53 -16.91 -4.88
CA CYS A 43 -20.67 -16.67 -3.44
C CYS A 43 -21.62 -15.49 -3.16
N ARG A 44 -22.63 -15.70 -2.31
CA ARG A 44 -23.54 -14.64 -1.83
C ARG A 44 -23.34 -14.32 -0.35
N ASN A 45 -22.29 -14.84 0.26
CA ASN A 45 -22.04 -14.63 1.68
C ASN A 45 -21.64 -13.15 1.93
N PRO A 46 -22.42 -12.37 2.70
CA PRO A 46 -22.10 -10.97 2.96
C PRO A 46 -20.84 -10.80 3.83
N ALA A 47 -20.40 -11.86 4.52
CA ALA A 47 -19.22 -11.85 5.38
C ALA A 47 -17.91 -12.13 4.64
N CYS A 48 -17.91 -12.15 3.30
CA CYS A 48 -16.68 -12.26 2.52
C CYS A 48 -15.82 -10.99 2.64
N ILE A 49 -14.50 -11.18 2.64
CA ILE A 49 -13.53 -10.10 2.73
C ILE A 49 -13.42 -9.42 1.37
N LYS A 50 -13.75 -8.13 1.35
CA LYS A 50 -13.77 -7.28 0.15
C LYS A 50 -12.65 -6.28 0.06
N ASN A 51 -11.76 -6.21 1.04
CA ASN A 51 -10.66 -5.24 1.07
C ASN A 51 -9.32 -5.95 0.95
N PHE A 52 -8.33 -5.23 0.42
CA PHE A 52 -6.94 -5.67 0.48
C PHE A 52 -6.42 -5.53 1.91
N GLY A 53 -5.46 -6.39 2.26
CA GLY A 53 -4.71 -6.28 3.50
C GLY A 53 -3.61 -5.23 3.46
N PRO A 54 -2.77 -5.23 4.50
CA PRO A 54 -1.66 -4.29 4.59
C PRO A 54 -0.80 -4.36 3.34
N GLU A 55 -0.55 -3.21 2.73
CA GLU A 55 0.28 -3.07 1.54
C GLU A 55 1.68 -3.66 1.78
N VAL A 56 2.21 -4.34 0.78
CA VAL A 56 3.61 -4.76 0.72
C VAL A 56 4.37 -3.69 -0.07
N GLN A 57 5.31 -3.03 0.60
CA GLN A 57 6.09 -1.95 0.00
C GLN A 57 7.40 -2.50 -0.58
N LYS A 58 7.47 -2.59 -1.91
CA LYS A 58 8.69 -2.88 -2.64
C LYS A 58 9.43 -1.57 -2.90
N ILE A 59 10.61 -1.43 -2.32
CA ILE A 59 11.43 -0.23 -2.48
C ILE A 59 12.16 -0.32 -3.82
N ALA A 60 11.81 0.55 -4.76
CA ALA A 60 12.54 0.70 -6.03
C ALA A 60 13.77 1.60 -5.87
N ASP A 61 13.65 2.64 -5.04
CA ASP A 61 14.71 3.60 -4.78
C ASP A 61 14.62 4.14 -3.35
N SER A 62 15.75 4.61 -2.81
CA SER A 62 15.82 5.26 -1.50
C SER A 62 16.51 6.62 -1.60
N VAL A 63 15.82 7.66 -1.14
CA VAL A 63 16.30 9.06 -1.20
C VAL A 63 16.57 9.58 0.20
N ASP A 64 17.78 10.08 0.44
CA ASP A 64 18.15 10.79 1.68
C ASP A 64 17.64 12.24 1.70
N GLU A 65 16.33 12.37 1.69
CA GLU A 65 15.64 13.64 1.85
C GLU A 65 14.30 13.45 2.57
N TYR A 66 13.65 14.56 2.90
CA TYR A 66 12.25 14.58 3.31
C TYR A 66 11.33 14.45 2.09
N CYS A 67 10.28 13.64 2.20
CA CYS A 67 9.26 13.57 1.15
C CYS A 67 8.60 14.93 0.90
N PHE A 68 8.01 15.09 -0.29
CA PHE A 68 7.37 16.35 -0.71
C PHE A 68 6.34 16.88 0.31
N ALA A 69 5.53 15.99 0.90
CA ALA A 69 4.55 16.37 1.92
C ALA A 69 5.21 16.90 3.20
N CYS A 70 6.29 16.27 3.67
CA CYS A 70 7.06 16.74 4.82
C CYS A 70 7.70 18.09 4.53
N ARG A 71 8.30 18.28 3.34
CA ARG A 71 8.90 19.56 2.92
C ARG A 71 7.86 20.68 2.89
N ALA A 72 6.69 20.43 2.29
CA ALA A 72 5.58 21.39 2.28
C ALA A 72 5.08 21.72 3.70
N ALA A 73 4.98 20.70 4.58
CA ALA A 73 4.57 20.91 5.96
C ALA A 73 5.57 21.77 6.75
N MET A 74 6.87 21.57 6.55
CA MET A 74 7.91 22.38 7.18
C MET A 74 7.88 23.82 6.68
N ALA A 75 7.71 24.04 5.37
CA ALA A 75 7.63 25.37 4.77
C ALA A 75 6.40 26.17 5.25
N ARG A 76 5.32 25.51 5.64
CA ARG A 76 4.10 26.14 6.18
C ARG A 76 4.20 26.49 7.67
N ARG A 77 5.24 26.05 8.39
CA ARG A 77 5.39 26.39 9.82
C ARG A 77 5.82 27.84 9.94
N PRO A 78 5.02 28.72 10.58
CA PRO A 78 5.45 30.08 10.84
C PRO A 78 6.66 30.05 11.78
N THR A 79 7.70 30.79 11.42
CA THR A 79 8.84 31.07 12.30
C THR A 79 8.33 31.84 13.50
N THR A 80 8.36 31.22 14.68
CA THR A 80 8.04 31.88 15.95
C THR A 80 9.24 32.67 16.42
#